data_AF-A0A6P2FFQ2-F1
#
_entry.id   AF-A0A6P2FFQ2-F1
#
_cell.length_a   1.000
_cell.length_b   1.000
_cell.length_c   1.000
_cell.angle_alpha   90.00
_cell.angle_beta   90.00
_cell.angle_gamma   90.00
#
_symmetry.space_group_name_H-M   'P 1'
#
loop_
_entity.id
_entity.type
_entity.pdbx_description
1 polymer ?
#
loop_
_entity_poly.entity_id
_entity_poly.type
_entity_poly.pdbx_seq_one_letter_code
_entity_poly.pdbx_strand_id
1 'polypeptide(L)' 'MKKDELITAPNLDAPDDFYEALLAAHEGLSTEESHAFNARLVLVLANHIGSLAVLKRALAAATQPPRGDTPRT' A
#
# COMPACT_ATOMS: atom_id res chain seq x y z
N MET A 1 -11.98 2.77 -17.67
CA MET A 1 -11.36 1.80 -16.75
C MET A 1 -12.46 0.91 -16.19
N LYS A 2 -12.23 -0.41 -16.10
CA LYS A 2 -13.21 -1.30 -15.46
C LYS A 2 -13.24 -0.95 -13.98
N LYS A 3 -14.43 -0.80 -13.40
CA LYS A 3 -14.65 -0.38 -12.00
C LYS A 3 -13.95 -1.27 -10.95
N ASP A 4 -13.40 -2.42 -11.36
CA ASP A 4 -12.81 -3.45 -10.50
C ASP A 4 -11.32 -3.73 -10.78
N GLU A 5 -10.63 -2.83 -11.49
CA GLU A 5 -9.21 -2.99 -11.80
C GLU A 5 -8.30 -2.60 -10.63
N LEU A 6 -7.34 -3.47 -10.29
CA LEU A 6 -6.29 -3.19 -9.32
C LEU A 6 -5.05 -2.68 -10.05
N ILE A 7 -4.50 -1.54 -9.63
CA ILE A 7 -3.23 -1.02 -10.14
C ILE A 7 -2.12 -1.45 -9.20
N THR A 8 -1.18 -2.26 -9.69
CA THR A 8 0.02 -2.70 -8.95
C THR A 8 1.32 -2.08 -9.49
N ALA A 9 1.21 -1.25 -10.53
CA ALA A 9 2.31 -0.45 -11.06
C ALA A 9 2.40 0.89 -10.31
N PRO A 10 3.53 1.60 -10.36
CA PRO A 10 3.64 2.95 -9.81
C PRO A 10 2.53 3.86 -10.35
N ASN A 11 1.78 4.49 -9.43
CA ASN A 11 0.60 5.30 -9.74
C ASN A 11 0.46 6.49 -8.76
N LEU A 12 1.57 6.94 -8.18
CA LEU A 12 1.61 8.14 -7.34
C LEU A 12 2.23 9.28 -8.15
N ASP A 13 1.63 10.47 -8.09
CA ASP A 13 2.15 11.66 -8.76
C ASP A 13 3.49 12.12 -8.17
N ALA A 14 3.64 11.99 -6.84
CA ALA A 14 4.84 12.28 -6.08
C ALA A 14 5.16 11.11 -5.13
N PRO A 15 5.84 10.06 -5.62
CA PRO A 15 6.12 8.86 -4.82
C PRO A 15 7.05 9.14 -3.64
N ASP A 16 8.04 10.03 -3.82
CA ASP A 16 9.02 10.38 -2.80
C ASP A 16 8.36 11.15 -1.65
N ASP A 17 7.56 12.19 -1.96
CA ASP A 17 6.83 12.98 -0.96
C ASP A 17 5.91 12.10 -0.09
N PHE A 18 5.21 11.13 -0.71
CA PHE A 18 4.37 10.20 0.03
C PHE A 18 5.20 9.26 0.93
N TYR A 19 6.34 8.79 0.44
CA TYR A 19 7.24 7.93 1.21
C TYR A 19 7.81 8.66 2.42
N GLU A 20 8.25 9.91 2.25
CA GLU A 20 8.71 10.76 3.35
C GLU A 20 7.61 10.99 4.38
N ALA A 21 6.39 11.33 3.94
CA ALA A 21 5.24 11.51 4.84
C ALA A 21 4.89 10.23 5.61
N LEU A 22 5.00 9.06 4.97
CA LEU A 22 4.77 7.78 5.62
C LEU A 22 5.83 7.50 6.69
N LEU A 23 7.11 7.74 6.40
CA LEU A 23 8.19 7.57 7.37
C LEU A 23 8.00 8.50 8.58
N ALA A 24 7.72 9.78 8.33
CA ALA A 24 7.46 10.75 9.38
C ALA A 24 6.29 10.33 10.29
N ALA A 25 5.25 9.73 9.73
CA ALA A 25 4.11 9.23 10.51
C ALA A 25 4.46 8.05 11.44
N HIS A 26 5.56 7.35 11.18
CA HIS A 26 6.09 6.27 12.02
C HIS A 26 7.13 6.75 13.05
N GLU A 27 7.62 7.98 12.97
CA GLU A 27 8.62 8.49 13.90
C GLU A 27 8.12 8.46 15.35
N GLY A 28 8.93 7.87 16.23
CA GLY A 28 8.62 7.75 17.66
C GLY A 28 7.62 6.65 18.02
N LEU A 29 7.06 5.92 17.05
CA LEU A 29 6.20 4.77 17.33
C LEU A 29 7.02 3.52 17.65
N SER A 30 6.53 2.71 18.59
CA SER A 30 7.01 1.34 18.76
C SER A 30 6.67 0.48 17.52
N THR A 31 7.25 -0.72 17.45
CA THR A 31 6.90 -1.70 16.42
C THR A 31 5.40 -2.03 16.45
N GLU A 32 4.85 -2.27 17.63
CA GLU A 32 3.43 -2.58 17.83
C GLU A 32 2.53 -1.41 17.42
N GLU A 33 2.92 -0.19 17.80
CA GLU A 33 2.19 1.02 17.42
C GLU A 33 2.25 1.25 15.90
N SER A 34 3.40 1.00 15.27
CA SER A 34 3.57 1.04 13.82
C SER A 34 2.68 0.02 13.11
N HIS A 35 2.56 -1.19 13.63
CA HIS A 35 1.63 -2.19 13.09
C HIS A 35 0.17 -1.74 13.23
N ALA A 36 -0.21 -1.19 14.38
CA ALA A 36 -1.55 -0.66 14.62
C ALA A 36 -1.86 0.56 13.73
N PHE A 37 -0.87 1.42 13.48
CA PHE A 37 -0.95 2.51 12.53
C PHE A 37 -1.22 1.98 11.11
N ASN A 38 -0.42 1.03 10.64
CA ASN A 38 -0.57 0.44 9.31
C ASN A 38 -1.94 -0.24 9.12
N ALA A 39 -2.44 -0.95 10.13
CA ALA A 39 -3.78 -1.55 10.08
C ALA A 39 -4.88 -0.47 9.91
N ARG A 40 -4.78 0.63 10.65
CA ARG A 40 -5.72 1.77 10.53
C ARG A 40 -5.61 2.44 9.15
N LEU A 41 -4.40 2.66 8.65
CA LEU A 41 -4.17 3.25 7.33
C LEU A 41 -4.79 2.38 6.21
N VAL A 42 -4.58 1.06 6.26
CA VAL A 42 -5.17 0.12 5.30
C VAL A 42 -6.70 0.21 5.30
N LEU A 43 -7.34 0.31 6.48
CA LEU A 43 -8.80 0.46 6.57
C LEU A 43 -9.30 1.78 5.97
N VAL A 44 -8.59 2.89 6.21
CA VAL A 44 -8.93 4.20 5.63
C VAL A 44 -8.83 4.15 4.10
N LEU A 45 -7.75 3.58 3.56
CA LEU A 45 -7.57 3.42 2.11
C LEU A 45 -8.61 2.47 1.51
N ALA A 46 -8.96 1.39 2.22
CA ALA A 46 -9.99 0.47 1.78
C ALA A 46 -11.37 1.13 1.67
N ASN A 47 -11.70 2.00 2.63
CA ASN A 47 -12.92 2.81 2.58
C ASN A 47 -12.92 3.78 1.40
N HIS A 48 -11.78 4.40 1.10
CA HIS A 48 -11.64 5.29 -0.06
C HIS A 48 -11.81 4.54 -1.39
N ILE A 49 -11.26 3.32 -1.50
CA ILE A 49 -11.40 2.46 -2.68
C ILE A 49 -12.85 2.00 -2.88
N GLY A 50 -13.55 1.62 -1.81
CA GLY A 50 -14.98 1.30 -1.83
C GLY A 50 -15.41 0.06 -2.63
N SER A 51 -14.47 -0.67 -3.27
CA SER A 51 -14.76 -1.87 -4.07
C SER A 51 -14.18 -3.14 -3.44
N LEU A 52 -15.06 -4.01 -2.94
CA LEU A 52 -14.68 -5.32 -2.39
C LEU A 52 -13.93 -6.19 -3.42
N ALA A 53 -14.25 -6.07 -4.71
CA ALA A 53 -13.56 -6.81 -5.76
C ALA A 53 -12.10 -6.38 -5.90
N VAL A 54 -11.83 -5.07 -5.88
CA VAL A 54 -10.46 -4.51 -5.89
C VAL A 54 -9.71 -4.91 -4.62
N LEU A 55 -10.36 -4.83 -3.45
CA LEU A 55 -9.75 -5.18 -2.17
C LEU A 55 -9.35 -6.67 -2.09
N LYS A 56 -10.19 -7.58 -2.58
CA LYS A 56 -9.85 -9.01 -2.67
C LYS A 56 -8.65 -9.26 -3.59
N ARG A 57 -8.56 -8.54 -4.71
CA ARG A 57 -7.39 -8.61 -5.60
C ARG A 57 -6.13 -8.08 -4.92
N ALA A 58 -6.24 -6.99 -4.16
CA ALA A 58 -5.11 -6.41 -3.41
C ALA A 58 -4.58 -7.40 -2.36
N LEU A 59 -5.47 -8.06 -1.61
CA LEU A 59 -5.07 -9.12 -0.67
C LEU A 59 -4.34 -10.28 -1.35
N ALA A 60 -4.85 -10.74 -2.49
CA ALA A 60 -4.19 -11.80 -3.26
C ALA A 60 -2.84 -11.36 -3.86
N ALA A 61 -2.69 -10.08 -4.23
CA ALA A 61 -1.43 -9.54 -4.70
C ALA A 61 -0.39 -9.45 -3.57
N ALA A 62 -0.81 -9.09 -2.36
CA ALA A 62 0.06 -8.97 -1.19
C ALA A 62 0.64 -10.30 -0.68
N THR A 63 0.08 -11.46 -1.08
CA THR A 63 0.68 -12.77 -0.76
C THR A 63 1.85 -13.13 -1.67
N GLN A 64 2.04 -12.40 -2.78
CA GLN A 64 3.19 -12.59 -3.64
C GLN A 64 4.33 -11.72 -3.10
N PRO A 65 5.57 -12.24 -3.00
CA PRO A 65 6.71 -11.38 -2.72
C PRO A 65 6.76 -10.28 -3.79
N PRO A 66 7.17 -9.04 -3.44
CA PRO A 66 7.42 -8.02 -4.45
C PRO A 66 8.30 -8.67 -5.52
N ARG A 67 7.91 -8.56 -6.80
CA ARG A 67 8.74 -9.09 -7.89
C ARG A 67 10.12 -8.50 -7.67
N GLY A 68 11.06 -9.35 -7.28
CA GLY A 68 12.44 -8.94 -7.16
C GLY A 68 12.86 -8.60 -8.58
N ASP A 69 12.91 -7.31 -8.90
CA ASP A 69 13.76 -6.86 -9.99
C ASP A 69 15.17 -7.24 -9.57
N THR A 70 15.60 -8.45 -9.94
CA THR A 70 17.01 -8.79 -9.97
C THR A 70 17.70 -7.66 -10.73
N PRO A 71 18.71 -6.98 -10.14
CA PRO A 71 19.49 -6.00 -10.87
C PRO A 71 19.96 -6.65 -12.17
N ARG A 72 19.64 -6.04 -13.31
CA ARG A 72 20.21 -6.43 -14.58
C ARG A 72 21.71 -6.09 -14.51
N THR A 73 22.51 -7.04 -14.04
CA THR A 73 23.97 -7.06 -14.22
C THR A 73 24.30 -7.39 -15.66
#